data_AF-A0A081C431-F1
#
_entry.id   AF-A0A081C431-F1
#
_cell.length_a   1.000
_cell.length_b   1.000
_cell.length_c   1.000
_cell.angle_alpha   90.00
_cell.angle_beta   90.00
_cell.angle_gamma   90.00
#
_symmetry.space_group_name_H-M   'P 1'
#
loop_
_entity.id
_entity.type
_entity.pdbx_description
1 polymer ?
#
loop_
_entity_poly.entity_id
_entity_poly.type
_entity_poly.pdbx_seq_one_letter_code
_entity_poly.pdbx_strand_id
1 'polypeptide(L)'
;MLMTQLLHADLTYRIRGLLFKVHNELGPLLQERLYRDAIGIGLKQAGLSYELEKGFEVLYEGARVGLYYIDVWIEHGKVLLELKVAQAIDDIHKAQAISYLKVTDADMAMVANFGAASLAVERLPNFLRKRQPAEFQWQPQKERTELIYPELTDTIQRACYRVHFVLGPGFLHQIYRRAMMIELERSRVSFEYLKQLPIAYQGNLLGYQEVRLIFIEGKILLATFAYQDISEAMLKQFKGYLRQMQVQLGFMANFHGKQLTMTAVRA
;
A
#
# COMPACT_ATOMS: atom_id res chain seq x y z
N MET A 1 -22.00 33.11 -12.06
CA MET A 1 -21.35 32.34 -10.97
C MET A 1 -21.63 30.87 -11.26
N LEU A 2 -20.68 30.11 -11.82
CA LEU A 2 -20.89 28.68 -12.09
C LEU A 2 -20.96 27.96 -10.74
N MET A 3 -22.15 27.47 -10.35
CA MET A 3 -22.26 26.57 -9.21
C MET A 3 -21.45 25.32 -9.52
N THR A 4 -20.38 25.08 -8.78
CA THR A 4 -19.58 23.88 -8.89
C THR A 4 -20.45 22.68 -8.51
N GLN A 5 -20.95 21.94 -9.50
CA GLN A 5 -21.81 20.79 -9.27
C GLN A 5 -21.00 19.67 -8.59
N LEU A 6 -21.41 19.28 -7.39
CA LEU A 6 -20.77 18.19 -6.65
C LEU A 6 -21.08 16.84 -7.32
N LEU A 7 -20.02 16.10 -7.66
CA LEU A 7 -20.13 14.75 -8.19
C LEU A 7 -20.90 13.85 -7.22
N HIS A 8 -21.95 13.17 -7.71
CA HIS A 8 -22.80 12.28 -6.92
C HIS A 8 -23.38 12.92 -5.65
N ALA A 9 -23.79 14.20 -5.69
CA ALA A 9 -24.25 14.97 -4.53
C ALA A 9 -25.32 14.24 -3.69
N ASP A 10 -26.44 13.83 -4.30
CA ASP A 10 -27.55 13.19 -3.59
C ASP A 10 -27.17 11.83 -3.00
N LEU A 11 -26.49 11.00 -3.80
CA LEU A 11 -26.02 9.69 -3.37
C LEU A 11 -25.12 9.81 -2.15
N THR A 12 -24.16 10.72 -2.22
CA THR A 12 -23.16 10.86 -1.16
C THR A 12 -23.68 11.59 0.08
N TYR A 13 -24.70 12.44 -0.06
CA TYR A 13 -25.47 12.96 1.07
C TYR A 13 -26.18 11.82 1.82
N ARG A 14 -26.84 10.91 1.10
CA ARG A 14 -27.48 9.72 1.68
C ARG A 14 -26.47 8.80 2.38
N ILE A 15 -25.34 8.52 1.73
CA ILE A 15 -24.25 7.72 2.32
C ILE A 15 -23.75 8.41 3.60
N ARG A 16 -23.46 9.71 3.57
CA ARG A 16 -22.97 10.44 4.74
C ARG A 16 -23.98 10.38 5.89
N GLY A 17 -25.26 10.59 5.63
CA GLY A 17 -26.32 10.46 6.64
C GLY A 17 -26.35 9.07 7.28
N LEU A 18 -26.17 8.01 6.48
CA LEU A 18 -26.03 6.65 6.98
C LEU A 18 -24.80 6.47 7.87
N LEU A 19 -23.64 6.99 7.46
CA LEU A 19 -22.41 6.88 8.26
C LEU A 19 -22.59 7.55 9.63
N PHE A 20 -23.23 8.71 9.69
CA PHE A 20 -23.54 9.39 10.96
C PHE A 20 -24.49 8.57 11.82
N LYS A 21 -25.52 7.96 11.23
CA LYS A 21 -26.43 7.07 11.96
C LYS A 21 -25.67 5.91 12.60
N VAL A 22 -24.80 5.24 11.83
CA VAL A 22 -23.97 4.13 12.33
C VAL A 22 -23.04 4.58 13.45
N HIS A 23 -22.35 5.72 13.29
CA HIS A 23 -21.46 6.25 14.33
C HIS A 23 -22.22 6.62 15.62
N ASN A 24 -23.39 7.25 15.51
CA ASN A 24 -24.22 7.62 16.66
C ASN A 24 -24.76 6.40 17.42
N GLU A 25 -25.08 5.32 16.72
CA GLU A 25 -25.63 4.10 17.33
C GLU A 25 -24.54 3.23 17.97
N LEU A 26 -23.37 3.10 17.32
CA LEU A 26 -22.32 2.18 17.77
C LEU A 26 -21.25 2.85 18.64
N GLY A 27 -21.06 4.16 18.51
CA GLY A 27 -19.94 4.87 19.11
C GLY A 27 -18.57 4.48 18.51
N PRO A 28 -17.47 5.03 19.04
CA PRO A 28 -16.11 4.68 18.63
C PRO A 28 -15.62 3.36 19.26
N LEU A 29 -14.34 3.01 19.04
CA LEU A 29 -13.61 1.88 19.67
C LEU A 29 -13.97 0.46 19.19
N LEU A 30 -14.77 0.33 18.14
CA LEU A 30 -14.98 -0.95 17.45
C LEU A 30 -13.96 -1.19 16.34
N GLN A 31 -13.83 -2.45 15.91
CA GLN A 31 -13.03 -2.82 14.74
C GLN A 31 -13.70 -2.34 13.44
N GLU A 32 -12.90 -1.96 12.43
CA GLU A 32 -13.37 -1.48 11.12
C GLU A 32 -14.44 -2.39 10.49
N ARG A 33 -14.24 -3.72 10.60
CA ARG A 33 -15.20 -4.72 10.11
C ARG A 33 -16.62 -4.54 10.67
N LEU A 34 -16.76 -4.17 11.94
CA LEU A 34 -18.08 -4.00 12.55
C LEU A 34 -18.83 -2.79 11.96
N TYR A 35 -18.13 -1.69 11.71
CA TYR A 35 -18.73 -0.54 11.01
C TYR A 35 -19.08 -0.89 9.57
N ARG A 36 -18.21 -1.60 8.85
CA ARG A 36 -18.48 -2.08 7.49
C ARG A 36 -19.76 -2.89 7.42
N ASP A 37 -19.91 -3.86 8.32
CA ASP A 37 -21.07 -4.75 8.35
C ASP A 37 -22.36 -3.96 8.69
N ALA A 38 -22.30 -3.00 9.64
CA ALA A 38 -23.41 -2.10 9.95
C ALA A 38 -23.79 -1.17 8.79
N ILE A 39 -22.81 -0.63 8.07
CA ILE A 39 -23.01 0.18 6.86
C ILE A 39 -23.68 -0.66 5.78
N GLY A 40 -23.26 -1.91 5.59
CA GLY A 40 -23.91 -2.84 4.66
C GLY A 40 -25.41 -3.01 4.95
N ILE A 41 -25.79 -3.21 6.22
CA ILE A 41 -27.19 -3.27 6.63
C ILE A 41 -27.94 -1.98 6.27
N GLY A 42 -27.36 -0.83 6.57
CA GLY A 42 -27.98 0.45 6.29
C GLY A 42 -28.11 0.78 4.80
N LEU A 43 -27.12 0.40 3.98
CA LEU A 43 -27.18 0.54 2.52
C LEU A 43 -28.30 -0.33 1.93
N LYS A 44 -28.42 -1.57 2.40
CA LYS A 44 -29.51 -2.47 2.03
C LYS A 44 -30.88 -1.88 2.36
N GLN A 45 -31.06 -1.36 3.57
CA GLN A 45 -32.31 -0.70 3.99
C GLN A 45 -32.61 0.56 3.18
N ALA A 46 -31.58 1.29 2.77
CA ALA A 46 -31.71 2.46 1.90
C ALA A 46 -31.97 2.11 0.43
N GLY A 47 -32.02 0.81 0.06
CA GLY A 47 -32.21 0.37 -1.32
C GLY A 47 -31.06 0.76 -2.25
N LEU A 48 -29.84 0.93 -1.72
CA LEU A 48 -28.64 1.21 -2.51
C LEU A 48 -27.93 -0.10 -2.86
N SER A 49 -27.47 -0.21 -4.10
CA SER A 49 -26.64 -1.34 -4.51
C SER A 49 -25.24 -1.23 -3.89
N TYR A 50 -24.72 -2.33 -3.35
CA TYR A 50 -23.39 -2.34 -2.74
C TYR A 50 -22.75 -3.74 -2.76
N GLU A 51 -21.43 -3.77 -2.65
CA GLU A 51 -20.62 -4.97 -2.43
C GLU A 51 -19.64 -4.67 -1.29
N LEU A 52 -19.54 -5.56 -0.31
CA LEU A 52 -18.54 -5.48 0.76
C LEU A 52 -17.28 -6.22 0.34
N GLU A 53 -16.11 -5.70 0.72
CA GLU A 53 -14.81 -6.33 0.43
C GLU A 53 -14.68 -6.70 -1.05
N LYS A 54 -15.04 -5.77 -1.95
CA LYS A 54 -14.99 -6.03 -3.39
C LYS A 54 -13.53 -6.14 -3.83
N GLY A 55 -13.17 -7.28 -4.42
CA GLY A 55 -11.83 -7.58 -4.90
C GLY A 55 -11.54 -6.92 -6.26
N PHE A 56 -10.38 -6.27 -6.37
CA PHE A 56 -9.85 -5.68 -7.60
C PHE A 56 -8.46 -6.24 -7.89
N GLU A 57 -8.19 -6.49 -9.17
CA GLU A 57 -6.84 -6.83 -9.60
C GLU A 57 -5.95 -5.59 -9.60
N VAL A 58 -4.78 -5.73 -8.97
CA VAL A 58 -3.75 -4.69 -9.03
C VAL A 58 -2.78 -5.08 -10.14
N LEU A 59 -2.69 -4.21 -11.15
CA LEU A 59 -1.78 -4.37 -12.27
C LEU A 59 -0.58 -3.43 -12.11
N TYR A 60 0.59 -3.92 -12.49
CA TYR A 60 1.82 -3.13 -12.61
C TYR A 60 2.43 -3.41 -13.97
N GLU A 61 2.58 -2.39 -14.81
CA GLU A 61 3.09 -2.53 -16.19
C GLU A 61 2.33 -3.61 -16.99
N GLY A 62 1.00 -3.69 -16.81
CA GLY A 62 0.14 -4.67 -17.47
C GLY A 62 0.15 -6.07 -16.85
N ALA A 63 1.06 -6.37 -15.92
CA ALA A 63 1.11 -7.66 -15.23
C ALA A 63 0.37 -7.62 -13.90
N ARG A 64 -0.37 -8.69 -13.58
CA ARG A 64 -1.06 -8.82 -12.29
C ARG A 64 -0.07 -9.02 -11.15
N VAL A 65 -0.09 -8.09 -10.19
CA VAL A 65 0.77 -8.13 -8.99
C VAL A 65 0.01 -8.49 -7.71
N GLY A 66 -1.32 -8.44 -7.71
CA GLY A 66 -2.10 -8.92 -6.58
C GLY A 66 -3.60 -8.66 -6.68
N LEU A 67 -4.27 -8.88 -5.55
CA LEU A 67 -5.64 -8.46 -5.32
C LEU A 67 -5.64 -7.44 -4.18
N TYR A 68 -6.54 -6.49 -4.27
CA TYR A 68 -6.87 -5.55 -3.21
C TYR A 68 -8.39 -5.55 -2.99
N TYR A 69 -8.82 -5.26 -1.77
CA TYR A 69 -10.22 -5.32 -1.37
C TYR A 69 -10.66 -3.96 -0.85
N ILE A 70 -11.66 -3.37 -1.50
CA ILE A 70 -12.31 -2.12 -1.05
C ILE A 70 -13.35 -2.47 0.01
N ASP A 71 -13.40 -1.73 1.12
CA ASP A 71 -14.33 -2.01 2.23
C ASP A 71 -15.79 -2.05 1.76
N VAL A 72 -16.23 -1.00 1.05
CA VAL A 72 -17.58 -0.92 0.49
C VAL A 72 -17.56 -0.28 -0.90
N TRP A 73 -18.05 -1.02 -1.89
CA TRP A 73 -18.26 -0.56 -3.26
C TRP A 73 -19.74 -0.24 -3.46
N ILE A 74 -20.08 1.01 -3.78
CA ILE A 74 -21.47 1.49 -3.78
C ILE A 74 -21.88 1.92 -5.20
N GLU A 75 -23.11 1.56 -5.59
CA GLU A 75 -23.75 2.00 -6.82
C GLU A 75 -22.91 1.75 -8.07
N HIS A 76 -22.43 0.51 -8.22
CA HIS A 76 -21.61 0.09 -9.36
C HIS A 76 -20.36 0.96 -9.60
N GLY A 77 -19.77 1.51 -8.55
CA GLY A 77 -18.53 2.29 -8.63
C GLY A 77 -18.71 3.80 -8.62
N LYS A 78 -19.93 4.31 -8.42
CA LYS A 78 -20.10 5.75 -8.19
C LYS A 78 -19.34 6.21 -6.95
N VAL A 79 -19.29 5.39 -5.90
CA VAL A 79 -18.55 5.68 -4.67
C VAL A 79 -17.85 4.42 -4.17
N LEU A 80 -16.54 4.50 -3.97
CA LEU A 80 -15.86 3.58 -3.05
C LEU A 80 -15.77 4.23 -1.66
N LEU A 81 -15.97 3.45 -0.62
CA LEU A 81 -15.88 3.92 0.76
C LEU A 81 -14.75 3.16 1.45
N GLU A 82 -13.78 3.91 1.95
CA GLU A 82 -12.65 3.44 2.76
C GLU A 82 -12.94 3.78 4.22
N LEU A 83 -12.89 2.78 5.10
CA LEU A 83 -13.14 2.93 6.51
C LEU A 83 -11.83 3.04 7.28
N LYS A 84 -11.86 3.85 8.33
CA LYS A 84 -10.76 4.00 9.28
C LYS A 84 -11.26 4.00 10.71
N VAL A 85 -10.48 3.40 11.59
CA VAL A 85 -10.59 3.59 13.04
C VAL A 85 -9.28 4.17 13.54
N ALA A 86 -9.20 5.50 13.53
CA ALA A 86 -8.02 6.28 13.92
C ALA A 86 -8.42 7.55 14.69
N GLN A 87 -7.45 8.27 15.26
CA GLN A 87 -7.72 9.54 15.94
C GLN A 87 -8.17 10.65 14.96
N ALA A 88 -7.70 10.61 13.71
CA ALA A 88 -8.07 11.56 12.67
C ALA A 88 -7.94 10.94 11.26
N ILE A 89 -8.51 11.62 10.25
CA ILE A 89 -8.22 11.30 8.84
C ILE A 89 -6.90 11.96 8.47
N ASP A 90 -5.83 11.19 8.57
CA ASP A 90 -4.53 11.62 8.09
C ASP A 90 -4.41 11.66 6.57
N ASP A 91 -3.40 12.42 6.18
CA ASP A 91 -2.95 12.61 4.83
C ASP A 91 -2.60 11.30 4.11
N ILE A 92 -2.11 10.30 4.84
CA ILE A 92 -1.84 8.97 4.29
C ILE A 92 -3.12 8.25 3.90
N HIS A 93 -4.19 8.32 4.68
CA HIS A 93 -5.47 7.67 4.35
C HIS A 93 -6.05 8.20 3.04
N LYS A 94 -5.93 9.51 2.82
CA LYS A 94 -6.32 10.14 1.54
C LYS A 94 -5.47 9.62 0.38
N ALA A 95 -4.15 9.49 0.57
CA ALA A 95 -3.26 8.96 -0.46
C ALA A 95 -3.53 7.49 -0.80
N GLN A 96 -3.93 6.68 0.18
CA GLN A 96 -4.35 5.28 -0.03
C GLN A 96 -5.62 5.22 -0.87
N ALA A 97 -6.68 5.96 -0.47
CA ALA A 97 -7.92 6.04 -1.24
C ALA A 97 -7.70 6.55 -2.69
N ILE A 98 -6.78 7.51 -2.88
CA ILE A 98 -6.37 7.96 -4.22
C ILE A 98 -5.69 6.85 -5.02
N SER A 99 -4.88 6.01 -4.38
CA SER A 99 -4.25 4.86 -5.04
C SER A 99 -5.28 3.83 -5.48
N TYR A 100 -6.36 3.65 -4.71
CA TYR A 100 -7.48 2.79 -5.09
C TYR A 100 -8.29 3.36 -6.26
N LEU A 101 -8.47 4.68 -6.31
CA LEU A 101 -9.08 5.36 -7.47
C LEU A 101 -8.28 5.19 -8.77
N LYS A 102 -6.96 4.94 -8.70
CA LYS A 102 -6.13 4.69 -9.89
C LYS A 102 -6.33 3.29 -10.47
N VAL A 103 -6.59 2.30 -9.61
CA VAL A 103 -6.67 0.88 -10.00
C VAL A 103 -8.10 0.38 -10.19
N THR A 104 -9.09 1.24 -9.92
CA THR A 104 -10.52 0.94 -10.10
C THR A 104 -11.16 1.92 -11.08
N ASP A 105 -12.38 1.63 -11.49
CA ASP A 105 -13.22 2.48 -12.35
C ASP A 105 -14.11 3.44 -11.54
N ALA A 106 -13.84 3.61 -10.24
CA ALA A 106 -14.69 4.42 -9.38
C ALA A 106 -14.65 5.91 -9.71
N ASP A 107 -15.80 6.56 -9.62
CA ASP A 107 -15.95 7.99 -9.88
C ASP A 107 -15.41 8.85 -8.72
N MET A 108 -15.49 8.35 -7.49
CA MET A 108 -14.94 9.02 -6.32
C MET A 108 -14.76 8.07 -5.12
N ALA A 109 -13.95 8.51 -4.15
CA ALA A 109 -13.80 7.86 -2.86
C ALA A 109 -14.36 8.72 -1.72
N MET A 110 -14.84 8.07 -0.67
CA MET A 110 -15.10 8.66 0.64
C MET A 110 -14.21 7.97 1.67
N VAL A 111 -13.49 8.73 2.49
CA VAL A 111 -12.74 8.19 3.63
C VAL A 111 -13.52 8.55 4.88
N ALA A 112 -13.97 7.55 5.63
CA ALA A 112 -14.76 7.74 6.84
C ALA A 112 -14.01 7.22 8.07
N ASN A 113 -13.77 8.10 9.05
CA ASN A 113 -13.11 7.73 10.29
C ASN A 113 -14.11 7.62 11.44
N PHE A 114 -14.22 6.43 12.00
CA PHE A 114 -15.08 6.07 13.13
C PHE A 114 -14.32 6.01 14.47
N GLY A 115 -12.99 6.22 14.48
CA GLY A 115 -12.18 6.08 15.70
C GLY A 115 -12.21 7.30 16.63
N ALA A 116 -12.62 8.47 16.13
CA ALA A 116 -12.67 9.70 16.91
C ALA A 116 -14.02 9.87 17.64
N ALA A 117 -14.07 10.86 18.55
CA ALA A 117 -15.29 11.21 19.28
C ALA A 117 -16.43 11.64 18.35
N SER A 118 -16.12 12.15 17.16
CA SER A 118 -17.07 12.47 16.10
C SER A 118 -16.66 11.80 14.80
N LEU A 119 -17.65 11.42 13.99
CA LEU A 119 -17.42 10.91 12.64
C LEU A 119 -16.79 12.02 11.77
N ALA A 120 -15.63 11.72 11.18
CA ALA A 120 -15.04 12.52 10.13
C ALA A 120 -15.24 11.82 8.77
N VAL A 121 -15.58 12.59 7.73
CA VAL A 121 -15.75 12.04 6.38
C VAL A 121 -15.18 13.01 5.35
N GLU A 122 -14.20 12.53 4.59
CA GLU A 122 -13.53 13.24 3.50
C GLU A 122 -14.00 12.73 2.13
N ARG A 123 -14.11 13.63 1.15
CA ARG A 123 -14.54 13.32 -0.22
C ARG A 123 -13.38 13.50 -1.19
N LEU A 124 -13.13 12.49 -2.01
CA LEU A 124 -12.03 12.47 -2.97
C LEU A 124 -12.58 12.15 -4.37
N PRO A 125 -13.05 13.16 -5.13
CA PRO A 125 -13.46 12.96 -6.52
C PRO A 125 -12.31 12.45 -7.39
N ASN A 126 -12.59 11.53 -8.30
CA ASN A 126 -11.59 10.96 -9.20
C ASN A 126 -11.26 11.92 -10.37
N PHE A 127 -10.52 12.98 -10.06
CA PHE A 127 -9.98 13.85 -11.09
C PHE A 127 -8.81 13.23 -11.86
N LEU A 128 -8.25 12.11 -11.38
CA LEU A 128 -7.11 11.45 -12.02
C LEU A 128 -7.48 10.85 -13.37
N ARG A 129 -8.71 10.35 -13.52
CA ARG A 129 -9.20 9.80 -14.80
C ARG A 129 -9.10 10.79 -15.97
N LYS A 130 -9.12 12.09 -15.70
CA LYS A 130 -9.05 13.16 -16.71
C LYS A 130 -7.64 13.72 -16.93
N ARG A 131 -6.64 13.27 -16.17
CA ARG A 131 -5.27 13.78 -16.24
C ARG A 131 -4.39 12.81 -16.99
N GLN A 132 -3.46 13.35 -17.78
CA GLN A 132 -2.35 12.54 -18.25
C GLN A 132 -1.51 12.08 -17.04
N PRO A 133 -1.07 10.82 -17.01
CA PRO A 133 -0.16 10.36 -15.97
C PRO A 133 1.08 11.25 -15.96
N ALA A 134 1.49 11.71 -14.78
CA ALA A 134 2.77 12.39 -14.65
C ALA A 134 3.90 11.45 -15.11
N GLU A 135 4.91 12.00 -15.77
CA GLU A 135 6.10 11.23 -16.12
C GLU A 135 6.94 10.96 -14.88
N PHE A 136 7.41 9.72 -14.74
CA PHE A 136 8.30 9.35 -13.66
C PHE A 136 9.67 9.98 -13.87
N GLN A 137 10.08 10.85 -12.93
CA GLN A 137 11.41 11.44 -12.89
C GLN A 137 12.14 10.97 -11.64
N TRP A 138 13.39 10.55 -11.82
CA TRP A 138 14.25 10.12 -10.73
C TRP A 138 15.67 10.60 -10.97
N GLN A 139 16.33 11.02 -9.90
CA GLN A 139 17.74 11.38 -9.91
C GLN A 139 18.46 10.65 -8.78
N PRO A 140 19.68 10.15 -9.02
CA PRO A 140 20.48 9.52 -7.98
C PRO A 140 20.84 10.51 -6.87
N GLN A 141 20.98 10.01 -5.64
CA GLN A 141 21.49 10.81 -4.53
C GLN A 141 22.98 11.18 -4.77
N LYS A 142 23.37 12.39 -4.34
CA LYS A 142 24.68 12.98 -4.68
C LYS A 142 25.87 12.34 -3.96
N GLU A 143 25.66 11.68 -2.82
CA GLU A 143 26.74 11.07 -2.02
C GLU A 143 27.02 9.63 -2.46
N ARG A 144 27.93 9.46 -3.43
CA ARG A 144 28.22 8.17 -4.09
C ARG A 144 29.41 7.40 -3.52
N THR A 145 30.36 8.10 -2.89
CA THR A 145 31.74 7.63 -2.71
C THR A 145 31.93 6.54 -1.66
N GLU A 146 30.93 6.25 -0.83
CA GLU A 146 31.02 5.27 0.27
C GLU A 146 30.01 4.10 0.15
N LEU A 147 29.29 4.01 -0.96
CA LEU A 147 28.27 2.98 -1.17
C LEU A 147 28.89 1.69 -1.71
N ILE A 148 28.55 0.57 -1.07
CA ILE A 148 28.85 -0.76 -1.58
C ILE A 148 27.91 -1.00 -2.77
N TYR A 149 28.46 -1.26 -3.95
CA TYR A 149 27.71 -1.42 -5.22
C TYR A 149 26.86 -0.19 -5.62
N PRO A 150 27.48 0.94 -5.97
CA PRO A 150 26.75 2.19 -6.23
C PRO A 150 25.76 2.08 -7.40
N GLU A 151 26.16 1.50 -8.52
CA GLU A 151 25.29 1.38 -9.71
C GLU A 151 24.08 0.46 -9.47
N LEU A 152 24.30 -0.65 -8.77
CA LEU A 152 23.23 -1.59 -8.41
C LEU A 152 22.28 -0.97 -7.38
N THR A 153 22.83 -0.21 -6.43
CA THR A 153 22.05 0.56 -5.45
C THR A 153 21.15 1.58 -6.14
N ASP A 154 21.68 2.37 -7.07
CA ASP A 154 20.91 3.34 -7.85
C ASP A 154 19.78 2.67 -8.63
N THR A 155 20.07 1.52 -9.25
CA THR A 155 19.07 0.75 -9.99
C THR A 155 17.93 0.27 -9.08
N ILE A 156 18.27 -0.26 -7.90
CA ILE A 156 17.29 -0.72 -6.90
C ILE A 156 16.46 0.45 -6.37
N GLN A 157 17.10 1.57 -6.03
CA GLN A 157 16.41 2.76 -5.54
C GLN A 157 15.45 3.29 -6.60
N ARG A 158 15.91 3.48 -7.83
CA ARG A 158 15.07 3.91 -8.96
C ARG A 158 13.86 3.01 -9.14
N ALA A 159 14.05 1.68 -9.09
CA ALA A 159 12.97 0.71 -9.16
C ALA A 159 11.96 0.89 -8.02
N CYS A 160 12.42 0.99 -6.76
CA CYS A 160 11.53 1.25 -5.62
C CYS A 160 10.75 2.55 -5.78
N TYR A 161 11.40 3.64 -6.18
CA TYR A 161 10.74 4.92 -6.42
C TYR A 161 9.71 4.82 -7.55
N ARG A 162 10.00 4.09 -8.63
CA ARG A 162 9.05 3.90 -9.73
C ARG A 162 7.85 3.08 -9.28
N VAL A 163 8.05 2.00 -8.52
CA VAL A 163 6.96 1.20 -7.95
C VAL A 163 6.05 2.06 -7.08
N HIS A 164 6.64 2.83 -6.16
CA HIS A 164 5.88 3.72 -5.27
C HIS A 164 5.16 4.83 -6.04
N PHE A 165 5.79 5.42 -7.06
CA PHE A 165 5.19 6.45 -7.89
C PHE A 165 3.95 5.96 -8.65
N VAL A 166 4.07 4.79 -9.30
CA VAL A 166 3.01 4.22 -10.13
C VAL A 166 1.84 3.75 -9.25
N LEU A 167 2.12 2.90 -8.26
CA LEU A 167 1.07 2.31 -7.43
C LEU A 167 0.55 3.29 -6.38
N GLY A 168 1.41 4.11 -5.79
CA GLY A 168 1.10 4.84 -4.56
C GLY A 168 1.05 3.92 -3.33
N PRO A 169 0.75 4.48 -2.14
CA PRO A 169 0.62 3.71 -0.91
C PRO A 169 -0.73 3.00 -0.77
N GLY A 170 -0.85 2.11 0.21
CA GLY A 170 -2.12 1.45 0.60
C GLY A 170 -2.23 -0.02 0.24
N PHE A 171 -1.43 -0.50 -0.70
CA PHE A 171 -1.40 -1.92 -1.04
C PHE A 171 -0.63 -2.76 -0.01
N LEU A 172 -0.93 -4.06 0.03
CA LEU A 172 -0.18 -5.03 0.82
C LEU A 172 1.24 -5.18 0.30
N HIS A 173 2.20 -5.44 1.20
CA HIS A 173 3.63 -5.54 0.86
C HIS A 173 3.94 -6.52 -0.29
N GLN A 174 3.14 -7.58 -0.46
CA GLN A 174 3.28 -8.55 -1.55
C GLN A 174 3.08 -7.96 -2.95
N ILE A 175 2.26 -6.91 -3.08
CA ILE A 175 2.00 -6.20 -4.33
C ILE A 175 3.27 -5.43 -4.72
N TYR A 176 3.83 -4.64 -3.80
CA TYR A 176 5.10 -3.94 -4.05
C TYR A 176 6.24 -4.91 -4.33
N ARG A 177 6.34 -6.03 -3.61
CA ARG A 177 7.36 -7.06 -3.87
C ARG A 177 7.30 -7.58 -5.30
N ARG A 178 6.09 -7.90 -5.80
CA ARG A 178 5.90 -8.40 -7.17
C ARG A 178 6.18 -7.31 -8.21
N ALA A 179 5.76 -6.08 -7.96
CA ALA A 179 6.12 -4.94 -8.80
C ALA A 179 7.63 -4.70 -8.84
N MET A 180 8.33 -4.86 -7.72
CA MET A 180 9.79 -4.78 -7.65
C MET A 180 10.47 -5.85 -8.49
N MET A 181 9.99 -7.09 -8.45
CA MET A 181 10.53 -8.16 -9.31
C MET A 181 10.38 -7.81 -10.80
N ILE A 182 9.23 -7.25 -11.21
CA ILE A 182 9.02 -6.76 -12.58
C ILE A 182 10.02 -5.65 -12.95
N GLU A 183 10.27 -4.70 -12.05
CA GLU A 183 11.26 -3.64 -12.29
C GLU A 183 12.68 -4.18 -12.48
N LEU A 184 13.07 -5.17 -11.68
CA LEU A 184 14.39 -5.80 -11.77
C LEU A 184 14.53 -6.56 -13.10
N GLU A 185 13.51 -7.30 -13.52
CA GLU A 185 13.47 -7.99 -14.83
C GLU A 185 13.61 -6.99 -15.99
N ARG A 186 12.85 -5.89 -15.95
CA ARG A 186 12.93 -4.82 -16.97
C ARG A 186 14.29 -4.16 -17.02
N SER A 187 14.94 -4.04 -15.88
CA SER A 187 16.30 -3.50 -15.74
C SER A 187 17.39 -4.53 -16.04
N ARG A 188 17.02 -5.77 -16.42
CA ARG A 188 17.92 -6.90 -16.68
C ARG A 188 18.83 -7.23 -15.49
N VAL A 189 18.35 -6.98 -14.27
CA VAL A 189 19.06 -7.29 -13.03
C VAL A 189 18.61 -8.68 -12.57
N SER A 190 19.58 -9.58 -12.38
CA SER A 190 19.30 -10.93 -11.88
C SER A 190 18.93 -10.92 -10.39
N PHE A 191 17.95 -11.73 -10.01
CA PHE A 191 17.58 -11.90 -8.60
C PHE A 191 17.02 -13.29 -8.33
N GLU A 192 17.06 -13.67 -7.05
CA GLU A 192 16.37 -14.83 -6.49
C GLU A 192 15.31 -14.37 -5.50
N TYR A 193 14.10 -14.92 -5.57
CA TYR A 193 13.06 -14.67 -4.58
C TYR A 193 13.09 -15.74 -3.48
N LEU A 194 13.64 -15.37 -2.33
CA LEU A 194 13.78 -16.23 -1.18
C LEU A 194 12.46 -16.29 -0.42
N LYS A 195 11.84 -17.48 -0.43
CA LYS A 195 10.66 -17.81 0.37
C LYS A 195 11.03 -18.37 1.74
N GLN A 196 12.20 -18.98 1.86
CA GLN A 196 12.64 -19.61 3.10
C GLN A 196 14.17 -19.54 3.18
N LEU A 197 14.71 -19.47 4.39
CA LEU A 197 16.13 -19.61 4.66
C LEU A 197 16.39 -20.88 5.48
N PRO A 198 17.38 -21.70 5.11
CA PRO A 198 17.75 -22.87 5.89
C PRO A 198 18.37 -22.44 7.22
N ILE A 199 17.88 -22.98 8.32
CA ILE A 199 18.47 -22.79 9.65
C ILE A 199 19.34 -24.01 9.93
N ALA A 200 20.63 -23.77 10.17
CA ALA A 200 21.59 -24.82 10.45
C ALA A 200 22.33 -24.55 11.77
N TYR A 201 22.66 -25.63 12.48
CA TYR A 201 23.51 -25.60 13.66
C TYR A 201 24.67 -26.58 13.48
N GLN A 202 25.90 -26.09 13.59
CA GLN A 202 27.13 -26.88 13.38
C GLN A 202 27.11 -27.68 12.07
N GLY A 203 26.59 -27.08 10.99
CA GLY A 203 26.49 -27.71 9.68
C GLY A 203 25.28 -28.64 9.48
N ASN A 204 24.50 -28.92 10.52
CA ASN A 204 23.28 -29.74 10.42
C ASN A 204 22.05 -28.86 10.18
N LEU A 205 21.27 -29.17 9.14
CA LEU A 205 20.00 -28.49 8.85
C LEU A 205 18.98 -28.82 9.95
N LEU A 206 18.51 -27.80 10.65
CA LEU A 206 17.46 -27.90 11.66
C LEU A 206 16.06 -27.67 11.09
N GLY A 207 15.95 -26.89 10.02
CA GLY A 207 14.68 -26.57 9.39
C GLY A 207 14.76 -25.34 8.51
N TYR A 208 13.59 -24.75 8.21
CA TYR A 208 13.48 -23.58 7.35
C TYR A 208 12.73 -22.47 8.07
N GLN A 209 13.28 -21.26 8.01
CA GLN A 209 12.59 -20.05 8.42
C GLN A 209 11.90 -19.43 7.22
N GLU A 210 10.61 -19.13 7.33
CA GLU A 210 9.93 -18.35 6.29
C GLU A 210 10.51 -16.95 6.18
N VAL A 211 10.90 -16.59 4.97
CA VAL A 211 11.30 -15.23 4.59
C VAL A 211 10.61 -14.84 3.29
N ARG A 212 10.65 -13.56 2.95
CA ARG A 212 10.06 -13.05 1.69
C ARG A 212 10.97 -11.95 1.15
N LEU A 213 12.20 -12.34 0.82
CA LEU A 213 13.30 -11.41 0.46
C LEU A 213 13.70 -11.58 -1.01
N ILE A 214 14.20 -10.51 -1.61
CA ILE A 214 14.74 -10.52 -2.96
C ILE A 214 16.26 -10.45 -2.85
N PHE A 215 16.97 -11.48 -3.31
CA PHE A 215 18.42 -11.51 -3.30
C PHE A 215 18.95 -11.17 -4.70
N ILE A 216 19.59 -10.02 -4.81
CA ILE A 216 19.90 -9.36 -6.08
C ILE A 216 21.37 -9.58 -6.42
N GLU A 217 21.62 -10.19 -7.58
CA GLU A 217 22.94 -10.55 -8.12
C GLU A 217 23.90 -11.29 -7.16
N GLY A 218 23.38 -11.96 -6.14
CA GLY A 218 24.24 -12.55 -5.09
C GLY A 218 24.92 -11.52 -4.18
N LYS A 219 24.53 -10.23 -4.27
CA LYS A 219 25.26 -9.09 -3.68
C LYS A 219 24.45 -8.28 -2.68
N ILE A 220 23.14 -8.10 -2.92
CA ILE A 220 22.29 -7.21 -2.12
C ILE A 220 21.00 -7.93 -1.74
N LEU A 221 20.62 -7.85 -0.48
CA LEU A 221 19.34 -8.34 0.01
C LEU A 221 18.32 -7.20 0.07
N LEU A 222 17.13 -7.37 -0.50
CA LEU A 222 16.06 -6.39 -0.47
C LEU A 222 14.84 -6.96 0.25
N ALA A 223 14.36 -6.23 1.25
CA ALA A 223 13.09 -6.46 1.90
C ALA A 223 12.11 -5.34 1.56
N THR A 224 10.90 -5.71 1.14
CA THR A 224 9.82 -4.76 0.81
C THR A 224 8.71 -4.81 1.87
N PHE A 225 8.34 -3.67 2.42
CA PHE A 225 7.37 -3.52 3.50
C PHE A 225 6.28 -2.50 3.18
N ALA A 226 5.20 -2.53 3.95
CA ALA A 226 4.13 -1.53 3.92
C ALA A 226 3.59 -1.33 5.33
N TYR A 227 4.48 -1.04 6.28
CA TYR A 227 4.15 -0.83 7.70
C TYR A 227 4.29 0.65 8.08
N GLN A 228 3.51 1.11 9.07
CA GLN A 228 3.67 2.47 9.60
C GLN A 228 5.11 2.73 10.05
N ASP A 229 5.66 1.79 10.83
CA ASP A 229 7.03 1.88 11.34
C ASP A 229 7.81 0.59 11.14
N ILE A 230 9.12 0.73 10.94
CA ILE A 230 10.06 -0.40 11.00
C ILE A 230 10.63 -0.45 12.43
N SER A 231 10.30 -1.51 13.17
CA SER A 231 10.82 -1.74 14.53
C SER A 231 12.30 -2.13 14.53
N GLU A 232 12.98 -1.87 15.64
CA GLU A 232 14.35 -2.33 15.87
C GLU A 232 14.50 -3.85 15.76
N ALA A 233 13.47 -4.60 16.17
CA ALA A 233 13.46 -6.06 16.07
C ALA A 233 13.55 -6.51 14.60
N MET A 234 12.81 -5.86 13.70
CA MET A 234 12.89 -6.15 12.26
C MET A 234 14.27 -5.80 11.68
N LEU A 235 14.89 -4.68 12.11
CA LEU A 235 16.25 -4.33 11.69
C LEU A 235 17.28 -5.36 12.16
N LYS A 236 17.21 -5.80 13.43
CA LYS A 236 18.08 -6.83 13.99
C LYS A 236 17.92 -8.16 13.26
N GLN A 237 16.67 -8.55 12.99
CA GLN A 237 16.36 -9.76 12.22
C GLN A 237 16.93 -9.69 10.80
N PHE A 238 16.73 -8.58 10.10
CA PHE A 238 17.25 -8.38 8.75
C PHE A 238 18.78 -8.40 8.71
N LYS A 239 19.44 -7.79 9.71
CA LYS A 239 20.89 -7.87 9.88
C LYS A 239 21.38 -9.31 10.13
N GLY A 240 20.60 -10.11 10.85
CA GLY A 240 20.84 -11.55 11.01
C GLY A 240 20.86 -12.30 9.66
N TYR A 241 19.90 -12.00 8.77
CA TYR A 241 19.86 -12.60 7.43
C TYR A 241 21.07 -12.23 6.59
N LEU A 242 21.50 -10.96 6.63
CA LEU A 242 22.72 -10.53 5.94
C LEU A 242 23.94 -11.36 6.35
N ARG A 243 24.15 -11.56 7.66
CA ARG A 243 25.27 -12.37 8.17
C ARG A 243 25.17 -13.83 7.77
N GLN A 244 23.99 -14.42 7.92
CA GLN A 244 23.74 -15.82 7.58
C GLN A 244 23.99 -16.10 6.09
N MET A 245 23.63 -15.15 5.23
CA MET A 245 23.82 -15.24 3.78
C MET A 245 25.18 -14.71 3.31
N GLN A 246 26.03 -14.21 4.21
CA GLN A 246 27.32 -13.59 3.90
C GLN A 246 27.20 -12.39 2.94
N VAL A 247 26.11 -11.64 3.07
CA VAL A 247 25.80 -10.45 2.27
C VAL A 247 26.17 -9.19 3.04
N GLN A 248 26.93 -8.29 2.44
CA GLN A 248 27.44 -7.09 3.13
C GLN A 248 26.41 -5.96 3.24
N LEU A 249 25.50 -5.86 2.27
CA LEU A 249 24.55 -4.76 2.15
C LEU A 249 23.14 -5.29 1.88
N GLY A 250 22.16 -4.72 2.56
CA GLY A 250 20.76 -4.88 2.20
C GLY A 250 19.97 -3.58 2.34
N PHE A 251 18.79 -3.57 1.76
CA PHE A 251 17.83 -2.47 1.85
C PHE A 251 16.51 -2.95 2.42
N MET A 252 15.94 -2.15 3.31
CA MET A 252 14.55 -2.28 3.74
C MET A 252 13.77 -1.12 3.12
N ALA A 253 12.96 -1.42 2.10
CA ALA A 253 12.12 -0.44 1.40
C ALA A 253 10.70 -0.49 1.95
N ASN A 254 10.20 0.62 2.48
CA ASN A 254 8.86 0.73 3.04
C ASN A 254 7.98 1.65 2.20
N PHE A 255 6.93 1.06 1.64
CA PHE A 255 5.99 1.69 0.71
C PHE A 255 4.73 2.24 1.43
N HIS A 256 4.70 2.20 2.76
CA HIS A 256 3.52 2.63 3.52
C HIS A 256 3.23 4.12 3.37
N GLY A 257 4.25 4.97 3.41
CA GLY A 257 4.09 6.42 3.49
C GLY A 257 3.71 7.08 2.16
N LYS A 258 3.39 8.38 2.26
CA LYS A 258 3.27 9.27 1.09
C LYS A 258 4.56 9.37 0.27
N GLN A 259 5.68 9.08 0.92
CA GLN A 259 6.98 8.96 0.30
C GLN A 259 7.52 7.56 0.64
N LEU A 260 8.23 6.98 -0.31
CA LEU A 260 9.04 5.79 -0.08
C LEU A 260 10.13 6.11 0.94
N THR A 261 10.32 5.23 1.92
CA THR A 261 11.52 5.23 2.76
C THR A 261 12.36 4.00 2.46
N MET A 262 13.68 4.19 2.40
CA MET A 262 14.64 3.11 2.19
C MET A 262 15.74 3.20 3.22
N THR A 263 15.91 2.13 4.00
CA THR A 263 16.96 2.03 5.01
C THR A 263 18.03 1.07 4.51
N ALA A 264 19.27 1.57 4.39
CA ALA A 264 20.43 0.72 4.14
C ALA A 264 20.84 0.01 5.44
N VAL A 265 21.08 -1.30 5.36
CA VAL A 265 21.52 -2.13 6.49
C VAL A 265 22.80 -2.85 6.08
N ARG A 266 23.82 -2.76 6.93
CA ARG A 266 25.10 -3.45 6.77
C ARG A 266 25.23 -4.57 7.80
N ALA A 267 25.90 -5.66 7.42
CA ALA A 267 26.11 -6.87 8.26
C ALA A 267 26.84 -6.59 9.59
#